data_AF-A0A9D2SHK5-F1
#
_entry.id   AF-A0A9D2SHK5-F1
#
_cell.length_a   1.000
_cell.length_b   1.000
_cell.length_c   1.000
_cell.angle_alpha   90.00
_cell.angle_beta   90.00
_cell.angle_gamma   90.00
#
_symmetry.space_group_name_H-M   'P 1'
#
loop_
_entity.id
_entity.type
_entity.pdbx_description
1 polymer ?
#
loop_
_entity_poly.entity_id
_entity_poly.type
_entity_poly.pdbx_seq_one_letter_code
_entity_poly.pdbx_strand_id
1 'polypeptide(L)'
;MRQGKTGACRLCAAVLAVLALCAGLLMGCGASKDSGEKVRDLEFTVAGEMETPQQLKDLIAQKQSEPFKLTYTDNQNLYIAVGYGVQPTGGYSIAVNELYLTDNSIVIRTELLGPEKGENPGGGQSFPYIVIKTEYLENPVVFQ
;
A
#
# COMPACT_ATOMS: atom_id res chain seq x y z
N MET A 1 7.14 -69.86 -3.42
CA MET A 1 6.74 -69.25 -2.12
C MET A 1 7.88 -69.51 -1.15
N ARG A 2 8.54 -68.58 -0.45
CA ARG A 2 8.32 -67.17 -0.08
C ARG A 2 9.69 -66.49 0.12
N GLN A 3 9.70 -65.18 -0.10
CA GLN A 3 10.80 -64.25 0.07
C GLN A 3 11.28 -64.08 1.52
N GLY A 4 12.51 -63.60 1.70
CA GLY A 4 12.92 -62.95 2.95
C GLY A 4 14.32 -62.31 2.92
N LYS A 5 14.34 -60.96 2.99
CA LYS A 5 15.40 -60.07 3.53
C LYS A 5 16.68 -59.98 2.66
N THR A 6 17.26 -58.83 2.34
CA THR A 6 17.48 -57.55 3.05
C THR A 6 18.05 -56.59 2.01
N GLY A 7 17.53 -55.36 1.89
CA GLY A 7 18.08 -54.38 0.94
C GLY A 7 17.38 -53.02 0.92
N ALA A 8 16.19 -52.92 1.51
CA ALA A 8 15.46 -51.68 1.66
C ALA A 8 15.88 -50.93 2.94
N CYS A 9 17.09 -50.35 3.01
CA CYS A 9 17.38 -49.43 4.13
C CYS A 9 18.53 -48.42 3.93
N ARG A 10 19.08 -48.23 2.73
CA ARG A 10 20.14 -47.22 2.51
C ARG A 10 19.74 -46.08 1.58
N LEU A 11 18.94 -46.36 0.55
CA LEU A 11 18.53 -45.35 -0.41
C LEU A 11 17.42 -44.43 0.14
N CYS A 12 16.49 -44.96 0.95
CA CYS A 12 15.42 -44.15 1.56
C CYS A 12 15.94 -43.18 2.63
N ALA A 13 16.99 -43.56 3.37
CA ALA A 13 17.55 -42.74 4.44
C ALA A 13 18.27 -41.48 3.89
N ALA A 14 18.95 -41.60 2.75
CA ALA A 14 19.64 -40.48 2.12
C ALA A 14 18.67 -39.45 1.51
N VAL A 15 17.57 -39.91 0.90
CA VAL A 15 16.54 -39.02 0.33
C VAL A 15 15.76 -38.27 1.42
N LEU A 16 15.49 -38.92 2.56
CA LEU A 16 14.85 -38.28 3.71
C LEU A 16 15.75 -37.23 4.39
N ALA A 17 17.08 -37.45 4.43
CA ALA A 17 18.03 -36.50 5.01
C ALA A 17 18.19 -35.21 4.18
N VAL A 18 18.10 -35.30 2.84
CA VAL A 18 18.16 -34.13 1.95
C VAL A 18 16.86 -33.31 2.01
N LEU A 19 15.70 -33.95 2.12
CA LEU A 19 14.42 -33.27 2.33
C LEU A 19 14.34 -32.55 3.68
N ALA A 20 14.96 -33.11 4.73
CA ALA A 20 15.03 -32.48 6.04
C ALA A 20 15.97 -31.25 6.08
N LEU A 21 17.04 -31.23 5.27
CA LEU A 21 17.93 -30.05 5.15
C LEU A 21 17.26 -28.87 4.44
N CYS A 22 16.40 -29.12 3.45
CA CYS A 22 15.67 -28.06 2.74
C CYS A 22 14.56 -27.41 3.61
N ALA A 23 14.10 -28.07 4.67
CA ALA A 23 13.11 -27.50 5.59
C ALA A 23 13.71 -26.47 6.58
N GLY A 24 15.04 -26.44 6.74
CA GLY A 24 15.73 -25.52 7.66
C GLY A 24 15.96 -24.11 7.10
N LEU A 25 15.74 -23.88 5.80
CA LEU A 25 16.03 -22.60 5.13
C LEU A 25 14.85 -21.61 5.12
N LEU A 26 13.72 -21.96 5.74
CA LEU A 26 12.52 -21.10 5.78
C LEU A 26 12.40 -20.24 7.05
N MET A 27 13.42 -20.19 7.91
CA MET A 27 13.47 -19.25 9.04
C MET A 27 14.03 -17.89 8.59
N GLY A 28 13.29 -17.24 7.69
CA GLY A 28 13.60 -15.92 7.17
C GLY A 28 12.37 -15.04 7.10
N CYS A 29 11.51 -15.05 8.13
CA CYS A 29 10.50 -14.02 8.31
C CYS A 29 10.95 -13.14 9.48
N GLY A 30 11.85 -12.21 9.19
CA GLY A 30 12.09 -11.07 10.07
C GLY A 30 10.86 -10.17 10.01
N ALA A 31 9.79 -10.53 10.72
CA ALA A 31 8.73 -9.59 11.03
C ALA A 31 9.31 -8.59 12.02
N SER A 32 9.95 -7.53 11.50
CA SER A 32 10.26 -6.35 12.30
C SER A 32 8.94 -5.91 12.96
N LYS A 33 8.91 -5.94 14.29
CA LYS A 33 7.78 -5.41 15.05
C LYS A 33 7.77 -3.90 14.81
N ASP A 34 6.92 -3.45 13.90
CA ASP A 34 6.55 -2.05 13.86
C ASP A 34 5.74 -1.79 15.13
N SER A 35 6.32 -1.02 16.05
CA SER A 35 5.62 -0.59 17.27
C SER A 35 4.40 0.28 16.95
N GLY A 36 4.27 0.71 15.68
CA GLY A 36 3.29 1.69 15.23
C GLY A 36 3.57 3.09 15.79
N GLU A 37 4.70 3.26 16.49
CA GLU A 37 5.06 4.52 17.12
C GLU A 37 5.50 5.52 16.06
N LYS A 38 4.92 6.70 16.13
CA LYS A 38 5.23 7.82 15.25
C LYS A 38 6.64 8.34 15.56
N VAL A 39 7.55 8.20 14.61
CA VAL A 39 8.92 8.72 14.68
C VAL A 39 8.93 10.23 14.39
N ARG A 40 8.30 10.65 13.28
CA ARG A 40 8.17 12.07 12.91
C ARG A 40 7.05 12.30 11.91
N ASP A 41 6.55 13.53 11.85
CA ASP A 41 5.73 14.00 10.74
C ASP A 41 6.54 14.09 9.43
N LEU A 42 5.84 13.89 8.32
CA LEU A 42 6.36 14.10 6.97
C LEU A 42 5.71 15.34 6.38
N GLU A 43 6.54 16.22 5.84
CA GLU A 43 6.05 17.38 5.09
C GLU A 43 5.54 16.93 3.72
N PHE A 44 4.38 17.45 3.32
CA PHE A 44 3.82 17.17 2.01
C PHE A 44 3.19 18.40 1.38
N THR A 45 3.08 18.35 0.06
CA THR A 45 2.27 19.30 -0.72
C THR A 45 1.17 18.55 -1.46
N VAL A 46 0.08 19.24 -1.75
CA VAL A 46 -0.94 18.71 -2.66
C VAL A 46 -0.46 18.95 -4.08
N ALA A 47 -0.26 17.88 -4.85
CA ALA A 47 0.24 17.97 -6.21
C ALA A 47 -0.88 18.36 -7.18
N GLY A 48 -0.68 19.44 -7.92
CA GLY A 48 -1.59 19.83 -9.00
C GLY A 48 -1.46 18.93 -10.24
N GLU A 49 -2.32 19.19 -11.24
CA GLU A 49 -2.33 18.51 -12.54
C GLU A 49 -0.98 18.54 -13.29
N MET A 50 -0.22 19.64 -13.15
CA MET A 50 1.08 19.82 -13.79
C MET A 50 2.23 19.14 -13.03
N GLU A 51 2.07 18.95 -11.72
CA GLU A 51 3.08 18.35 -10.85
C GLU A 51 2.91 16.83 -10.74
N THR A 52 1.71 16.34 -11.04
CA THR A 52 1.40 14.91 -10.96
C THR A 52 1.96 14.18 -12.20
N PRO A 53 2.79 13.14 -12.02
CA PRO A 53 3.35 12.36 -13.12
C PRO A 53 2.27 11.79 -14.04
N GLN A 54 2.49 11.85 -15.36
CA GLN A 54 1.49 11.43 -16.35
C GLN A 54 1.01 9.98 -16.14
N GLN A 55 1.94 9.06 -15.86
CA GLN A 55 1.60 7.66 -15.59
C GLN A 55 0.67 7.51 -14.38
N LEU A 56 0.85 8.31 -13.34
CA LEU A 56 -0.03 8.29 -12.17
C LEU A 56 -1.42 8.84 -12.52
N LYS A 57 -1.50 9.92 -13.30
CA LYS A 57 -2.78 10.48 -13.79
C LYS A 57 -3.57 9.44 -14.59
N ASP A 58 -2.89 8.71 -15.47
CA ASP A 58 -3.54 7.68 -16.29
C ASP A 58 -4.09 6.54 -15.41
N LEU A 59 -3.36 6.13 -14.36
CA LEU A 59 -3.83 5.14 -13.39
C LEU A 59 -5.01 5.63 -12.57
N ILE A 60 -5.00 6.89 -12.14
CA ILE A 60 -6.10 7.53 -11.43
C ILE A 60 -7.35 7.54 -12.31
N ALA A 61 -7.25 8.00 -13.55
CA ALA A 61 -8.38 8.05 -14.49
C ALA A 61 -9.00 6.66 -14.73
N GLN A 62 -8.19 5.61 -14.76
CA GLN A 62 -8.66 4.22 -14.89
C GLN A 62 -9.37 3.69 -13.64
N LYS A 63 -9.00 4.17 -12.46
CA LYS A 63 -9.49 3.64 -11.17
C LYS A 63 -10.53 4.53 -10.48
N GLN A 64 -10.73 5.76 -10.92
CA GLN A 64 -11.52 6.78 -10.23
C GLN A 64 -12.97 6.38 -9.90
N SER A 65 -13.55 5.44 -10.64
CA SER A 65 -14.91 4.96 -10.39
C SER A 65 -15.06 4.19 -9.08
N GLU A 66 -13.99 3.58 -8.58
CA GLU A 66 -13.97 2.84 -7.32
C GLU A 66 -12.97 3.46 -6.34
N PRO A 67 -13.11 3.23 -5.02
CA PRO A 67 -12.08 3.63 -4.07
C PRO A 67 -10.73 3.03 -4.43
N PHE A 68 -9.68 3.86 -4.45
CA PHE A 68 -8.33 3.42 -4.78
C PHE A 68 -7.29 4.07 -3.90
N LYS A 69 -6.17 3.37 -3.75
CA LYS A 69 -4.97 3.80 -3.04
C LYS A 69 -3.77 3.44 -3.91
N LEU A 70 -2.98 4.44 -4.30
CA LEU A 70 -1.83 4.26 -5.20
C LEU A 70 -0.62 5.00 -4.64
N THR A 71 0.55 4.46 -4.93
CA THR A 71 1.85 5.10 -4.69
C THR A 71 2.64 5.13 -5.98
N TYR A 72 3.35 6.22 -6.23
CA TYR A 72 4.23 6.37 -7.39
C TYR A 72 5.51 7.09 -6.95
N THR A 73 6.65 6.75 -7.53
CA THR A 73 7.92 7.43 -7.25
C THR A 73 8.60 7.82 -8.56
N ASP A 74 9.19 9.00 -8.59
CA ASP A 74 10.10 9.46 -9.65
C ASP A 74 11.59 9.32 -9.25
N ASN A 75 11.87 8.54 -8.19
CA ASN A 75 13.14 8.39 -7.49
C ASN A 75 13.61 9.63 -6.69
N GLN A 76 12.88 10.75 -6.76
CA GLN A 76 13.18 11.95 -5.98
C GLN A 76 12.06 12.22 -4.95
N ASN A 77 10.82 11.95 -5.33
CA ASN A 77 9.63 12.20 -4.53
C ASN A 77 8.73 10.96 -4.53
N LEU A 78 8.02 10.79 -3.41
CA LEU A 78 6.92 9.85 -3.30
C LEU A 78 5.61 10.60 -3.52
N TYR A 79 4.79 10.09 -4.44
CA TYR A 79 3.43 10.54 -4.68
C TYR A 79 2.46 9.50 -4.12
N ILE A 80 1.50 9.94 -3.31
CA ILE A 80 0.45 9.09 -2.74
C ILE A 80 -0.89 9.62 -3.24
N ALA A 81 -1.64 8.77 -3.95
CA ALA A 81 -2.95 9.10 -4.46
C ALA A 81 -4.04 8.29 -3.75
N VAL A 82 -5.06 8.98 -3.24
CA VAL A 82 -6.23 8.37 -2.61
C VAL A 82 -7.48 8.88 -3.30
N GLY A 83 -8.29 7.97 -3.82
CA GLY A 83 -9.60 8.27 -4.41
C GLY A 83 -10.71 7.56 -3.65
N TYR A 84 -11.85 8.23 -3.51
CA TYR A 84 -13.02 7.72 -2.77
C TYR A 84 -14.13 7.17 -3.67
N GLY A 85 -13.83 6.94 -4.95
CA GLY A 85 -14.81 6.46 -5.92
C GLY A 85 -15.89 7.49 -6.24
N VAL A 86 -16.97 7.02 -6.86
CA VAL A 86 -18.13 7.85 -7.20
C VAL A 86 -18.81 8.39 -5.94
N GLN A 87 -19.04 9.70 -5.91
CA GLN A 87 -19.89 10.39 -4.95
C GLN A 87 -21.16 10.91 -5.64
N PRO A 88 -22.30 10.94 -4.92
CA PRO A 88 -23.61 11.24 -5.52
C PRO A 88 -23.74 12.68 -6.02
N THR A 89 -22.97 13.61 -5.46
CA THR A 89 -22.94 15.04 -5.79
C THR A 89 -21.51 15.55 -5.84
N GLY A 90 -21.30 16.81 -6.22
CA GLY A 90 -20.07 17.54 -5.90
C GLY A 90 -20.04 18.02 -4.45
N GLY A 91 -19.13 18.95 -4.16
CA GLY A 91 -18.96 19.55 -2.83
C GLY A 91 -18.23 18.67 -1.81
N TYR A 92 -17.79 17.48 -2.20
CA TYR A 92 -16.91 16.66 -1.37
C TYR A 92 -15.49 17.21 -1.38
N SER A 93 -14.81 17.15 -0.24
CA SER A 93 -13.40 17.48 -0.10
C SER A 93 -12.67 16.35 0.62
N ILE A 94 -11.34 16.28 0.46
CA ILE A 94 -10.53 15.27 1.13
C ILE A 94 -9.55 15.97 2.05
N ALA A 95 -9.61 15.64 3.34
CA ALA A 95 -8.64 16.08 4.33
C ALA A 95 -7.50 15.05 4.44
N VAL A 96 -6.27 15.54 4.55
CA VAL A 96 -5.11 14.73 4.94
C VAL A 96 -4.90 14.98 6.42
N ASN A 97 -5.38 14.06 7.25
CA ASN A 97 -5.38 14.21 8.70
C ASN A 97 -3.99 13.91 9.27
N GLU A 98 -3.30 12.91 8.71
CA GLU A 98 -1.99 12.48 9.18
C GLU A 98 -1.11 12.02 8.01
N LEU A 99 0.16 12.42 8.03
CA LEU A 99 1.22 11.82 7.24
C LEU A 99 2.49 11.76 8.08
N TYR A 100 2.92 10.57 8.46
CA TYR A 100 4.05 10.41 9.37
C TYR A 100 4.84 9.14 9.09
N LEU A 101 6.08 9.13 9.57
CA LEU A 101 7.00 8.01 9.51
C LEU A 101 6.93 7.23 10.83
N THR A 102 6.84 5.91 10.76
CA THR A 102 7.19 4.97 11.83
C THR A 102 8.58 4.38 11.56
N ASP A 103 9.07 3.54 12.46
CA ASP A 103 10.36 2.84 12.24
C ASP A 103 10.37 2.02 10.93
N ASN A 104 9.21 1.52 10.49
CA ASN A 104 9.14 0.62 9.35
C ASN A 104 8.19 1.07 8.22
N SER A 105 7.41 2.13 8.38
CA SER A 105 6.39 2.50 7.39
C SER A 105 6.10 4.00 7.32
N ILE A 106 5.56 4.44 6.19
CA ILE A 106 4.92 5.74 6.05
C ILE A 106 3.42 5.53 6.28
N VAL A 107 2.85 6.20 7.26
CA VAL A 107 1.41 6.14 7.54
C VAL A 107 0.75 7.37 6.97
N ILE A 108 -0.34 7.16 6.22
CA ILE A 108 -1.23 8.22 5.75
C ILE A 108 -2.65 7.95 6.22
N ARG A 109 -3.32 8.99 6.74
CA ARG A 109 -4.76 9.00 7.00
C ARG A 109 -5.41 10.12 6.22
N THR A 110 -6.38 9.76 5.40
CA THR A 110 -7.23 10.73 4.70
C THR A 110 -8.69 10.52 5.08
N GLU A 111 -9.47 11.59 5.00
CA GLU A 111 -10.90 11.57 5.28
C GLU A 111 -11.67 12.28 4.18
N LEU A 112 -12.76 11.65 3.72
CA LEU A 112 -13.70 12.28 2.79
C LEU A 112 -14.71 13.10 3.59
N LEU A 113 -14.70 14.40 3.39
CA LEU A 113 -15.64 15.33 3.98
C LEU A 113 -16.78 15.59 2.99
N GLY A 114 -18.01 15.41 3.47
CA GLY A 114 -19.20 15.73 2.69
C GLY A 114 -19.41 17.25 2.54
N PRO A 115 -20.25 17.67 1.59
CA PRO A 115 -20.61 19.07 1.41
C PRO A 115 -21.21 19.66 2.69
N GLU A 116 -20.97 20.95 2.93
CA GLU A 116 -21.50 21.62 4.11
C GLU A 116 -23.03 21.73 4.07
N LYS A 117 -23.67 21.74 5.24
CA LYS A 117 -25.12 21.93 5.33
C LYS A 117 -25.50 23.32 4.79
N GLY A 118 -26.26 23.34 3.70
CA GLY A 118 -26.71 24.58 3.05
C GLY A 118 -25.88 24.98 1.82
N GLU A 119 -24.79 24.26 1.54
CA GLU A 119 -24.10 24.36 0.26
C GLU A 119 -24.94 23.69 -0.83
N ASN A 120 -24.96 24.27 -2.04
CA ASN A 120 -25.55 23.59 -3.19
C ASN A 120 -24.46 22.70 -3.79
N PRO A 121 -24.50 21.37 -3.59
CA PRO A 121 -23.35 20.51 -3.86
C PRO A 121 -23.04 20.32 -5.36
N GLY A 122 -23.61 21.13 -6.25
CA GLY A 122 -23.53 20.94 -7.70
C GLY A 122 -24.34 19.72 -8.15
N GLY A 123 -24.90 19.80 -9.35
CA GLY A 123 -25.58 18.66 -9.95
C GLY A 123 -24.59 17.65 -10.53
N GLY A 124 -24.83 16.36 -10.29
CA GLY A 124 -24.09 15.27 -10.91
C GLY A 124 -23.07 14.57 -10.01
N GLN A 125 -22.67 13.37 -10.43
CA GLN A 125 -21.69 12.56 -9.71
C GLN A 125 -20.31 13.21 -9.74
N SER A 126 -19.55 13.07 -8.65
CA SER A 126 -18.15 13.49 -8.57
C SER A 126 -17.23 12.32 -8.27
N PHE A 127 -15.93 12.51 -8.50
CA PHE A 127 -14.89 11.49 -8.32
C PHE A 127 -13.74 12.08 -7.50
N PRO A 128 -13.95 12.37 -6.21
CA PRO A 128 -12.96 13.04 -5.38
C PRO A 128 -11.72 12.15 -5.21
N TYR A 129 -10.57 12.74 -5.54
CA TYR A 129 -9.27 12.17 -5.28
C TYR A 129 -8.30 13.27 -4.86
N ILE A 130 -7.25 12.87 -4.15
CA ILE A 130 -6.13 13.73 -3.80
C ILE A 130 -4.83 13.04 -4.19
N VAL A 131 -3.87 13.83 -4.66
CA VAL A 131 -2.48 13.40 -4.82
C VAL A 131 -1.64 14.28 -3.94
N ILE A 132 -0.90 13.67 -3.02
CA ILE A 132 0.11 14.37 -2.24
C ILE A 132 1.50 13.98 -2.71
N LYS A 133 2.44 14.91 -2.57
CA LYS A 133 3.86 14.74 -2.86
C LYS A 133 4.65 14.96 -1.57
N THR A 134 5.51 14.01 -1.24
CA THR A 134 6.41 14.05 -0.08
C THR A 134 7.81 13.60 -0.51
N GLU A 135 8.79 13.79 0.38
CA GLU A 135 10.13 13.21 0.21
C GLU A 135 10.06 11.70 -0.08
N TYR A 136 10.96 11.21 -0.94
CA TYR A 136 11.06 9.78 -1.19
C TYR A 136 11.76 9.07 -0.04
N LEU A 137 11.08 8.06 0.53
CA LEU A 137 11.63 7.12 1.50
C LEU A 137 11.33 5.70 1.00
N GLU A 138 12.22 4.75 1.27
CA GLU A 138 12.04 3.35 0.86
C GLU A 138 11.00 2.60 1.71
N ASN A 139 10.50 3.24 2.76
CA ASN A 139 9.49 2.69 3.65
C ASN A 139 8.17 2.44 2.89
N PRO A 140 7.52 1.28 3.10
CA PRO A 140 6.20 1.01 2.55
C PRO A 140 5.15 1.99 3.09
N VAL A 141 4.13 2.29 2.27
CA VAL A 141 3.01 3.14 2.65
C VAL A 141 1.87 2.30 3.23
N VAL A 142 1.40 2.67 4.42
CA VAL A 142 0.26 2.10 5.12
C VAL A 142 -0.86 3.15 5.14
N PHE A 143 -2.03 2.76 4.63
CA PHE A 143 -3.20 3.63 4.56
C PHE A 143 -4.19 3.30 5.68
N GLN A 144 -4.43 4.26 6.57
CA GLN A 144 -5.35 4.11 7.71
C GLN A 144 -6.71 4.78 7.48
#